data_AF-A0A6P9AI63-F1
#
_entry.id   AF-A0A6P9AI63-F1
#
_cell.length_a   1.000
_cell.length_b   1.000
_cell.length_c   1.000
_cell.angle_alpha   90.00
_cell.angle_beta   90.00
_cell.angle_gamma   90.00
#
_symmetry.space_group_name_H-M   'P 1'
#
loop_
_entity.id
_entity.type
_entity.pdbx_description
1 polymer ?
#
loop_
_entity_poly.entity_id
_entity_poly.type
_entity_poly.pdbx_seq_one_letter_code
_entity_poly.pdbx_strand_id
1 'polypeptide(L)'
;MQCGSLRVCAERLRRCGMESLSGKPQQRLSVLSFEQVQRLSDMMDEVVSIHGRGNFPTLEVRLRDLVAVVRSKLEADMPVRDIRLNGGGASHVLASDPQPYNDLDLIFGVELSAPRNFERVKAAVLGSLMDLLPEGVSRKRITTCSLKEAYVSKMVKVNHDGDRWSLISLGNSRGHKNVELKFVDTMRRPFEFSVDSFQIVLDSLLLFYECSDLPISENFYPTVVGESVYGDFQEALYHLQKKLIATRCPEEIRGGGLLKYCNLLVRNYRPARSDMKALERYMCSRFFIDFPDIGQQRAKLQSYLTNHFVGRAEEALRYRYLLLLRRVVEQSTVCLMGHERRQTLQLIEQLAGLVLSQEQALQGRMQGLQGGPQAQGPTALVYTQHGYFYAPVIPSYTACSCSCNAPAGWMAACSS
;
A
#
# COMPACT_ATOMS: atom_id res chain seq x y z
N MET A 1 -44.04 -16.96 -6.03
CA MET A 1 -43.40 -17.04 -4.69
C MET A 1 -42.76 -18.40 -4.51
N GLN A 2 -41.43 -18.50 -4.65
CA GLN A 2 -40.65 -19.63 -4.14
C GLN A 2 -39.28 -19.10 -3.73
N CYS A 3 -38.99 -19.22 -2.44
CA CYS A 3 -37.77 -18.79 -1.76
C CYS A 3 -36.64 -19.80 -2.05
N GLY A 4 -36.02 -19.69 -3.24
CA GLY A 4 -34.95 -20.59 -3.69
C GLY A 4 -33.53 -20.04 -3.53
N SER A 5 -33.36 -18.71 -3.58
CA SER A 5 -32.03 -18.09 -3.68
C SER A 5 -31.26 -18.00 -2.34
N LEU A 6 -31.98 -17.87 -1.22
CA LEU A 6 -31.37 -17.70 0.11
C LEU A 6 -30.72 -18.98 0.67
N ARG A 7 -31.19 -20.18 0.28
CA ARG A 7 -30.60 -21.44 0.77
C ARG A 7 -29.25 -21.76 0.13
N VAL A 8 -29.04 -21.38 -1.14
CA VAL A 8 -27.79 -21.65 -1.86
C VAL A 8 -26.63 -20.80 -1.30
N CYS A 9 -26.88 -19.56 -0.88
CA CYS A 9 -25.88 -18.74 -0.19
C CYS A 9 -25.52 -19.30 1.19
N ALA A 10 -26.50 -19.79 1.96
CA ALA A 10 -26.27 -20.32 3.30
C ALA A 10 -25.48 -21.65 3.31
N GLU A 11 -25.63 -22.49 2.28
CA GLU A 11 -24.87 -23.75 2.15
C GLU A 11 -23.45 -23.54 1.63
N ARG A 12 -23.20 -22.53 0.79
CA ARG A 12 -21.83 -22.20 0.31
C ARG A 12 -20.94 -21.62 1.42
N LEU A 13 -21.52 -20.92 2.40
CA LEU A 13 -20.79 -20.32 3.54
C LEU A 13 -20.38 -21.32 4.62
N ARG A 14 -21.00 -22.51 4.69
CA ARG A 14 -20.76 -23.51 5.77
C ARG A 14 -19.54 -24.40 5.56
N ARG A 15 -18.95 -24.48 4.36
CA ARG A 15 -17.91 -25.47 4.04
C ARG A 15 -16.48 -25.16 4.49
N CYS A 16 -16.20 -24.00 5.09
CA CYS A 16 -14.83 -23.57 5.43
C CYS A 16 -14.49 -23.50 6.94
N GLY A 17 -15.12 -24.30 7.80
CA GLY A 17 -14.83 -24.29 9.24
C GLY A 17 -14.41 -25.65 9.78
N MET A 18 -13.10 -25.95 9.83
CA MET A 18 -12.56 -26.94 10.76
C MET A 18 -11.89 -26.21 11.93
N GLU A 19 -12.65 -26.19 13.02
CA GLU A 19 -12.35 -26.19 14.46
C GLU A 19 -11.05 -25.57 15.01
N SER A 20 -11.24 -24.61 15.93
CA SER A 20 -10.26 -24.20 16.94
C SER A 20 -10.84 -24.44 18.34
N LEU A 21 -10.04 -25.07 19.19
CA LEU A 21 -10.32 -25.43 20.59
C LEU A 21 -10.29 -24.18 21.48
N SER A 22 -11.38 -23.39 21.49
CA SER A 22 -11.67 -22.38 22.52
C SER A 22 -13.08 -21.80 22.36
N GLY A 23 -14.07 -22.47 22.96
CA GLY A 23 -15.18 -21.89 23.75
C GLY A 23 -16.15 -20.80 23.24
N LYS A 24 -15.96 -20.14 22.08
CA LYS A 24 -16.98 -19.24 21.50
C LYS A 24 -17.02 -19.37 19.97
N PRO A 25 -18.20 -19.49 19.34
CA PRO A 25 -18.29 -19.40 17.89
C PRO A 25 -17.82 -18.00 17.46
N GLN A 26 -16.66 -17.94 16.80
CA GLN A 26 -16.11 -16.68 16.31
C GLN A 26 -17.00 -16.19 15.17
N GLN A 27 -17.69 -15.06 15.38
CA GLN A 27 -18.50 -14.44 14.35
C GLN A 27 -17.59 -13.64 13.43
N ARG A 28 -17.02 -14.32 12.43
CA ARG A 28 -16.11 -13.69 11.45
C ARG A 28 -16.80 -12.80 10.43
N LEU A 29 -18.12 -12.89 10.32
CA LEU A 29 -18.92 -12.17 9.34
C LEU A 29 -19.74 -11.09 10.03
N SER A 30 -19.89 -9.94 9.36
CA SER A 30 -20.83 -8.89 9.75
C SER A 30 -21.49 -8.30 8.51
N VAL A 31 -22.76 -7.94 8.64
CA VAL A 31 -23.46 -7.14 7.63
C VAL A 31 -23.05 -5.68 7.80
N LEU A 32 -22.77 -5.00 6.69
CA LEU A 32 -22.41 -3.57 6.70
C LEU A 32 -23.66 -2.71 6.93
N SER A 33 -23.49 -1.61 7.67
CA SER A 33 -24.54 -0.59 7.80
C SER A 33 -24.71 0.19 6.49
N PHE A 34 -25.82 0.90 6.34
CA PHE A 34 -26.05 1.78 5.19
C PHE A 34 -24.88 2.77 4.98
N GLU A 35 -24.40 3.43 6.03
CA GLU A 35 -23.28 4.36 5.93
C GLU A 35 -21.99 3.71 5.40
N GLN A 36 -21.73 2.45 5.77
CA GLN A 36 -20.58 1.68 5.28
C GLN A 36 -20.79 1.27 3.82
N VAL A 37 -22.01 0.88 3.44
CA VAL A 37 -22.34 0.56 2.04
C VAL A 37 -22.25 1.81 1.16
N GLN A 38 -22.68 2.97 1.65
CA GLN A 38 -22.55 4.24 0.93
C GLN A 38 -21.07 4.58 0.72
N ARG A 39 -20.24 4.52 1.76
CA ARG A 39 -18.79 4.73 1.65
C ARG A 39 -18.12 3.75 0.69
N LEU A 40 -18.55 2.50 0.70
CA LEU A 40 -18.07 1.49 -0.25
C LEU A 40 -18.47 1.86 -1.68
N SER A 41 -19.71 2.29 -1.90
CA SER A 41 -20.19 2.71 -3.22
C SER A 41 -19.44 3.92 -3.73
N ASP A 42 -19.22 4.93 -2.88
CA ASP A 42 -18.47 6.13 -3.24
C ASP A 42 -17.03 5.77 -3.65
N MET A 43 -16.40 4.83 -2.95
CA MET A 43 -15.07 4.31 -3.30
C MET A 43 -15.09 3.54 -4.63
N MET A 44 -16.13 2.74 -4.89
CA MET A 44 -16.26 1.99 -6.14
C MET A 44 -16.55 2.90 -7.35
N ASP A 45 -17.14 4.07 -7.11
CA ASP A 45 -17.43 5.10 -8.11
C ASP A 45 -16.28 6.08 -8.33
N GLU A 46 -15.25 6.06 -7.47
CA GLU A 46 -14.06 6.90 -7.62
C GLU A 46 -13.34 6.59 -8.95
N VAL A 47 -13.00 7.65 -9.69
CA VAL A 47 -12.18 7.56 -10.90
C VAL A 47 -10.71 7.42 -10.48
N VAL A 48 -10.08 6.32 -10.89
CA VAL A 48 -8.69 6.02 -10.61
C VAL A 48 -7.84 6.26 -11.86
N SER A 49 -6.75 7.02 -11.69
CA SER A 49 -5.83 7.39 -12.75
C SER A 49 -4.64 6.42 -12.84
N ILE A 50 -4.70 5.47 -13.79
CA ILE A 50 -3.63 4.51 -14.05
C ILE A 50 -2.67 5.08 -15.08
N HIS A 51 -1.56 5.62 -14.60
CA HIS A 51 -0.58 6.31 -15.44
C HIS A 51 0.25 5.34 -16.29
N GLY A 52 0.30 5.60 -17.59
CA GLY A 52 1.15 4.88 -18.53
C GLY A 52 2.58 5.42 -18.54
N ARG A 53 3.57 4.53 -18.69
CA ARG A 53 4.97 4.92 -18.92
C ARG A 53 5.20 5.29 -20.39
N GLY A 54 6.13 6.22 -20.60
CA GLY A 54 6.48 6.68 -21.96
C GLY A 54 5.33 7.45 -22.60
N ASN A 55 4.98 7.10 -23.83
CA ASN A 55 3.94 7.78 -24.61
C ASN A 55 2.54 7.15 -24.45
N PHE A 56 2.36 6.25 -23.47
CA PHE A 56 1.06 5.64 -23.20
C PHE A 56 0.17 6.62 -22.41
N PRO A 57 -1.11 6.79 -22.79
CA PRO A 57 -2.01 7.71 -22.11
C PRO A 57 -2.32 7.25 -20.68
N THR A 58 -2.69 8.17 -19.80
CA THR A 58 -3.28 7.83 -18.50
C THR A 58 -4.68 7.26 -18.72
N LEU A 59 -4.98 6.13 -18.06
CA LEU A 59 -6.33 5.56 -18.05
C LEU A 59 -7.10 6.17 -16.87
N GLU A 60 -8.21 6.82 -17.16
CA GLU A 60 -9.14 7.34 -16.14
C GLU A 60 -10.36 6.42 -16.09
N VAL A 61 -10.43 5.56 -15.07
CA VAL A 61 -11.43 4.49 -15.01
C VAL A 61 -12.05 4.44 -13.62
N ARG A 62 -13.38 4.32 -13.53
CA ARG A 62 -14.04 4.06 -12.24
C ARG A 62 -13.65 2.67 -11.73
N LEU A 63 -13.44 2.54 -10.42
CA LEU A 63 -13.02 1.26 -9.85
C LEU A 63 -13.99 0.12 -10.17
N ARG A 64 -15.31 0.38 -10.12
CA ARG A 64 -16.35 -0.59 -10.52
C ARG A 64 -16.23 -1.03 -11.98
N ASP A 65 -15.91 -0.12 -12.89
CA ASP A 65 -15.82 -0.40 -14.33
C ASP A 65 -14.57 -1.28 -14.59
N LEU A 66 -13.45 -0.99 -13.93
CA LEU A 66 -12.25 -1.82 -13.97
C LEU A 66 -12.53 -3.25 -13.45
N VAL A 67 -13.18 -3.36 -12.30
CA VAL A 67 -13.52 -4.67 -11.69
C VAL A 67 -14.45 -5.46 -12.62
N ALA A 68 -15.47 -4.83 -13.19
CA ALA A 68 -16.41 -5.46 -14.11
C ALA A 68 -15.71 -5.99 -15.38
N VAL A 69 -14.84 -5.20 -16.00
CA VAL A 69 -14.11 -5.60 -17.21
C VAL A 69 -13.12 -6.75 -16.90
N VAL A 70 -12.43 -6.71 -15.76
CA VAL A 70 -11.52 -7.79 -15.34
C VAL A 70 -12.31 -9.07 -15.05
N ARG A 71 -13.43 -8.97 -14.32
CA ARG A 71 -14.32 -10.10 -14.02
C ARG A 71 -14.83 -10.75 -15.31
N SER A 72 -15.38 -9.95 -16.22
CA SER A 72 -15.93 -10.43 -17.50
C SER A 72 -14.89 -11.19 -18.33
N LYS A 73 -13.65 -10.68 -18.40
CA LYS A 73 -12.56 -11.39 -19.11
C LYS A 73 -12.10 -12.66 -18.42
N LEU A 74 -12.11 -12.70 -17.09
CA LEU A 74 -11.78 -13.93 -16.36
C LEU A 74 -12.85 -14.99 -16.57
N GLU A 75 -14.13 -14.62 -16.43
CA GLU A 75 -15.27 -15.53 -16.54
C GLU A 75 -15.43 -16.16 -17.92
N ALA A 76 -14.82 -15.58 -18.96
CA ALA A 76 -14.72 -16.20 -20.29
C ALA A 76 -13.88 -17.50 -20.30
N ASP A 77 -12.88 -17.61 -19.43
CA ASP A 77 -11.91 -18.72 -19.40
C ASP A 77 -11.89 -19.52 -18.09
N MET A 78 -12.37 -18.93 -16.99
CA MET A 78 -12.36 -19.53 -15.66
C MET A 78 -13.37 -18.90 -14.70
N PRO A 79 -13.97 -19.68 -13.77
CA PRO A 79 -14.92 -19.14 -12.81
C PRO A 79 -14.24 -18.21 -11.79
N VAL A 80 -14.90 -17.09 -11.49
CA VAL A 80 -14.57 -16.20 -10.36
C VAL A 80 -15.51 -16.54 -9.21
N ARG A 81 -14.98 -17.01 -8.08
CA ARG A 81 -15.75 -17.44 -6.90
C ARG A 81 -16.36 -16.28 -6.14
N ASP A 82 -15.59 -15.22 -5.95
CA ASP A 82 -15.95 -14.00 -5.25
C ASP A 82 -14.96 -12.88 -5.58
N ILE A 83 -15.38 -11.63 -5.41
CA ILE A 83 -14.52 -10.45 -5.47
C ILE A 83 -14.59 -9.72 -4.14
N ARG A 84 -13.44 -9.34 -3.58
CA ARG A 84 -13.35 -8.71 -2.27
C ARG A 84 -12.47 -7.46 -2.29
N LEU A 85 -12.89 -6.42 -1.58
CA LEU A 85 -12.03 -5.31 -1.20
C LEU A 85 -11.25 -5.68 0.06
N ASN A 86 -9.94 -5.45 0.06
CA ASN A 86 -9.03 -5.75 1.17
C ASN A 86 -8.21 -4.51 1.57
N GLY A 87 -7.32 -4.68 2.54
CA GLY A 87 -6.28 -3.70 2.87
C GLY A 87 -6.84 -2.41 3.48
N GLY A 88 -6.13 -1.30 3.22
CA GLY A 88 -6.50 0.00 3.80
C GLY A 88 -7.88 0.48 3.35
N GLY A 89 -8.31 0.13 2.13
CA GLY A 89 -9.63 0.48 1.61
C GLY A 89 -10.77 -0.17 2.42
N ALA A 90 -10.65 -1.45 2.75
CA ALA A 90 -11.64 -2.13 3.58
C ALA A 90 -11.73 -1.52 4.99
N SER A 91 -10.59 -1.22 5.62
CA SER A 91 -10.55 -0.55 6.93
C SER A 91 -11.13 0.86 6.87
N HIS A 92 -10.90 1.61 5.78
CA HIS A 92 -11.51 2.92 5.57
C HIS A 92 -13.04 2.85 5.49
N VAL A 93 -13.58 1.87 4.77
CA VAL A 93 -15.03 1.66 4.66
C VAL A 93 -15.65 1.33 6.03
N LEU A 94 -14.97 0.53 6.85
CA LEU A 94 -15.52 0.05 8.13
C LEU A 94 -15.31 1.00 9.31
N ALA A 95 -14.25 1.82 9.29
CA ALA A 95 -13.92 2.72 10.39
C ALA A 95 -14.99 3.80 10.60
N SER A 96 -15.14 4.26 11.84
CA SER A 96 -15.99 5.42 12.15
C SER A 96 -15.33 6.74 11.73
N ASP A 97 -13.99 6.81 11.83
CA ASP A 97 -13.20 7.97 11.44
C ASP A 97 -12.50 7.74 10.10
N PRO A 98 -12.33 8.79 9.26
CA PRO A 98 -11.59 8.68 8.01
C PRO A 98 -10.19 8.11 8.23
N GLN A 99 -9.93 6.91 7.68
CA GLN A 99 -8.59 6.32 7.64
C GLN A 99 -7.93 6.64 6.30
N PRO A 100 -6.67 7.12 6.26
CA PRO A 100 -5.94 7.19 5.01
C PRO A 100 -5.66 5.77 4.50
N TYR A 101 -5.78 5.58 3.19
CA TYR A 101 -5.37 4.36 2.52
C TYR A 101 -4.56 4.74 1.27
N ASN A 102 -3.49 3.97 1.03
CA ASN A 102 -2.54 4.28 -0.04
C ASN A 102 -2.84 3.51 -1.32
N ASP A 103 -3.34 2.28 -1.20
CA ASP A 103 -3.58 1.36 -2.30
C ASP A 103 -5.02 0.84 -2.26
N LEU A 104 -5.56 0.51 -3.43
CA LEU A 104 -6.84 -0.18 -3.62
C LEU A 104 -6.56 -1.67 -3.86
N ASP A 105 -6.70 -2.47 -2.80
CA ASP A 105 -6.43 -3.91 -2.84
C ASP A 105 -7.70 -4.70 -3.16
N LEU A 106 -7.74 -5.31 -4.34
CA LEU A 106 -8.86 -6.16 -4.78
C LEU A 106 -8.41 -7.62 -4.84
N ILE A 107 -9.20 -8.50 -4.22
CA ILE A 107 -8.99 -9.95 -4.25
C ILE A 107 -10.05 -10.59 -5.14
N PHE A 108 -9.62 -11.36 -6.14
CA PHE A 108 -10.44 -12.21 -6.98
C PHE A 108 -10.21 -13.66 -6.57
N GLY A 109 -11.24 -14.31 -6.03
CA GLY A 109 -11.21 -15.73 -5.74
C GLY A 109 -11.26 -16.53 -7.03
N VAL A 110 -10.14 -17.15 -7.42
CA VAL A 110 -10.02 -17.91 -8.68
C VAL A 110 -9.35 -19.26 -8.44
N GLU A 111 -9.47 -20.20 -9.38
CA GLU A 111 -8.78 -21.48 -9.30
C GLU A 111 -7.42 -21.42 -10.02
N LEU A 112 -6.32 -21.67 -9.31
CA LEU A 112 -4.95 -21.61 -9.85
C LEU A 112 -4.24 -22.97 -9.78
N SER A 113 -5.02 -24.06 -9.81
CA SER A 113 -4.52 -25.44 -9.80
C SER A 113 -3.60 -25.73 -10.99
N ALA A 114 -3.92 -25.20 -12.18
CA ALA A 114 -3.13 -25.38 -13.39
C ALA A 114 -2.19 -24.18 -13.67
N PRO A 115 -0.92 -24.40 -14.07
CA PRO A 115 0.01 -23.32 -14.44
C PRO A 115 -0.52 -22.38 -15.54
N ARG A 116 -1.35 -22.89 -16.45
CA ARG A 116 -2.01 -22.11 -17.52
C ARG A 116 -2.97 -21.05 -16.97
N ASN A 117 -3.55 -21.27 -15.78
CA ASN A 117 -4.49 -20.31 -15.18
C ASN A 117 -3.79 -19.01 -14.78
N PHE A 118 -2.50 -19.05 -14.43
CA PHE A 118 -1.71 -17.83 -14.20
C PHE A 118 -1.56 -16.99 -15.48
N GLU A 119 -1.33 -17.62 -16.63
CA GLU A 119 -1.26 -16.90 -17.91
C GLU A 119 -2.65 -16.38 -18.33
N ARG A 120 -3.73 -17.11 -18.03
CA ARG A 120 -5.11 -16.63 -18.23
C ARG A 120 -5.40 -15.37 -17.42
N VAL A 121 -5.06 -15.37 -16.13
CA VAL A 121 -5.21 -14.19 -15.26
C VAL A 121 -4.44 -13.00 -15.83
N LYS A 122 -3.18 -13.20 -16.23
CA LYS A 122 -2.37 -12.15 -16.84
C LYS A 122 -2.96 -11.65 -18.16
N ALA A 123 -3.42 -12.56 -19.02
CA ALA A 123 -4.05 -12.20 -20.29
C ALA A 123 -5.35 -11.44 -20.09
N ALA A 124 -6.18 -11.83 -19.11
CA ALA A 124 -7.41 -11.14 -18.75
C ALA A 124 -7.11 -9.70 -18.32
N VAL A 125 -6.20 -9.49 -17.36
CA VAL A 125 -5.87 -8.13 -16.89
C VAL A 125 -5.26 -7.26 -17.99
N LEU A 126 -4.31 -7.77 -18.77
CA LEU A 126 -3.72 -7.01 -19.88
C LEU A 126 -4.76 -6.75 -20.99
N GLY A 127 -5.66 -7.68 -21.23
CA GLY A 127 -6.80 -7.51 -22.11
C GLY A 127 -7.76 -6.43 -21.60
N SER A 128 -8.01 -6.35 -20.29
CA SER A 128 -8.85 -5.30 -19.70
C SER A 128 -8.22 -3.93 -19.89
N LEU A 129 -6.91 -3.79 -19.70
CA LEU A 129 -6.20 -2.55 -19.98
C LEU A 129 -6.31 -2.12 -21.45
N MET A 130 -6.30 -3.07 -22.39
CA MET A 130 -6.51 -2.78 -23.82
C MET A 130 -7.91 -2.18 -24.08
N ASP A 131 -8.94 -2.75 -23.46
CA ASP A 131 -10.32 -2.32 -23.65
C ASP A 131 -10.58 -0.94 -23.04
N LEU A 132 -9.89 -0.63 -21.93
CA LEU A 132 -9.95 0.63 -21.20
C LEU A 132 -9.11 1.77 -21.82
N LEU A 133 -8.40 1.52 -22.92
CA LEU A 133 -7.69 2.58 -23.63
C LEU A 133 -8.68 3.63 -24.18
N PRO A 134 -8.39 4.94 -24.03
CA PRO A 134 -9.23 6.02 -24.52
C PRO A 134 -9.58 5.89 -26.01
N GLU A 135 -10.75 6.42 -26.37
CA GLU A 135 -11.16 6.53 -27.77
C GLU A 135 -10.14 7.36 -28.58
N GLY A 136 -9.80 6.89 -29.77
CA GLY A 136 -8.78 7.50 -30.63
C GLY A 136 -7.37 6.87 -30.54
N VAL A 137 -7.11 6.00 -29.57
CA VAL A 137 -5.85 5.23 -29.50
C VAL A 137 -5.87 4.07 -30.50
N SER A 138 -4.90 4.03 -31.42
CA SER A 138 -4.77 2.91 -32.37
C SER A 138 -4.33 1.62 -31.68
N ARG A 139 -5.28 0.72 -31.45
CA ARG A 139 -5.05 -0.59 -30.80
C ARG A 139 -4.27 -1.58 -31.68
N LYS A 140 -4.19 -1.35 -33.01
CA LYS A 140 -3.62 -2.30 -33.99
C LYS A 140 -2.14 -2.65 -33.75
N ARG A 141 -1.36 -1.75 -33.16
CA ARG A 141 0.08 -1.95 -32.91
C ARG A 141 0.42 -2.18 -31.44
N ILE A 142 -0.58 -2.16 -30.55
CA ILE A 142 -0.35 -2.31 -29.12
C ILE A 142 -0.36 -3.81 -28.81
N THR A 143 0.74 -4.30 -28.25
CA THR A 143 0.85 -5.69 -27.80
C THR A 143 0.59 -5.79 -26.30
N THR A 144 0.26 -6.98 -25.81
CA THR A 144 0.14 -7.25 -24.37
C THR A 144 1.46 -7.01 -23.62
N CYS A 145 2.60 -7.27 -24.26
CA CYS A 145 3.92 -6.95 -23.72
C CYS A 145 4.12 -5.45 -23.54
N SER A 146 3.69 -4.64 -24.50
CA SER A 146 3.77 -3.17 -24.40
C SER A 146 2.88 -2.63 -23.28
N LEU A 147 1.66 -3.16 -23.12
CA LEU A 147 0.77 -2.77 -22.01
C LEU A 147 1.34 -3.13 -20.65
N LYS A 148 1.94 -4.32 -20.54
CA LYS A 148 2.64 -4.79 -19.34
C LYS A 148 3.74 -3.81 -18.94
N GLU A 149 4.58 -3.38 -19.88
CA GLU A 149 5.66 -2.44 -19.61
C GLU A 149 5.17 -1.02 -19.32
N ALA A 150 4.05 -0.63 -19.93
CA ALA A 150 3.47 0.70 -19.78
C ALA A 150 2.75 0.90 -18.44
N TYR A 151 1.90 -0.04 -18.03
CA TYR A 151 0.93 0.18 -16.95
C TYR A 151 1.14 -0.68 -15.70
N VAL A 152 1.92 -1.75 -15.80
CA VAL A 152 2.13 -2.68 -14.68
C VAL A 152 3.42 -2.35 -13.96
N SER A 153 3.32 -1.94 -12.68
CA SER A 153 4.49 -1.62 -11.86
C SER A 153 5.11 -2.87 -11.22
N LYS A 154 4.29 -3.86 -10.89
CA LYS A 154 4.71 -5.08 -10.20
C LYS A 154 3.83 -6.26 -10.58
N MET A 155 4.46 -7.40 -10.87
CA MET A 155 3.79 -8.70 -10.96
C MET A 155 4.46 -9.70 -10.04
N VAL A 156 3.66 -10.48 -9.32
CA VAL A 156 4.14 -11.56 -8.45
C VAL A 156 3.33 -12.80 -8.73
N LYS A 157 4.01 -13.93 -8.86
CA LYS A 157 3.41 -15.25 -8.97
C LYS A 157 3.91 -16.13 -7.83
N VAL A 158 2.97 -16.71 -7.07
CA VAL A 158 3.26 -17.61 -5.96
C VAL A 158 2.55 -18.94 -6.20
N ASN A 159 3.33 -20.01 -6.23
CA ASN A 159 2.85 -21.38 -6.34
C ASN A 159 3.83 -22.31 -5.60
N HIS A 160 3.89 -22.22 -4.27
CA HIS A 160 4.75 -23.04 -3.42
C HIS A 160 4.16 -23.17 -2.00
N ASP A 161 4.51 -24.22 -1.27
CA ASP A 161 4.19 -24.41 0.15
C ASP A 161 2.70 -24.24 0.54
N GLY A 162 1.81 -24.61 -0.38
CA GLY A 162 0.36 -24.47 -0.22
C GLY A 162 -0.20 -23.09 -0.58
N ASP A 163 0.65 -22.10 -0.85
CA ASP A 163 0.25 -20.80 -1.36
C ASP A 163 0.15 -20.81 -2.89
N ARG A 164 -1.04 -20.44 -3.40
CA ARG A 164 -1.35 -20.30 -4.83
C ARG A 164 -2.08 -18.99 -5.09
N TRP A 165 -1.34 -17.99 -5.53
CA TRP A 165 -1.89 -16.67 -5.84
C TRP A 165 -1.01 -15.88 -6.81
N SER A 166 -1.62 -14.90 -7.48
CA SER A 166 -0.96 -13.95 -8.39
C SER A 166 -1.32 -12.52 -7.97
N LEU A 167 -0.41 -11.57 -8.18
CA LEU A 167 -0.65 -10.15 -7.92
C LEU A 167 -0.16 -9.33 -9.10
N ILE A 168 -1.00 -8.38 -9.53
CA ILE A 168 -0.68 -7.40 -10.58
C ILE A 168 -1.01 -6.01 -10.02
N SER A 169 0.02 -5.20 -9.80
CA SER A 169 -0.13 -3.81 -9.36
C SER A 169 -0.11 -2.88 -10.58
N LEU A 170 -1.15 -2.06 -10.70
CA LEU A 170 -1.37 -1.13 -11.79
C LEU A 170 -1.07 0.30 -11.34
N GLY A 171 -0.49 1.07 -12.26
CA GLY A 171 -0.11 2.46 -12.03
C GLY A 171 1.34 2.58 -11.59
N ASN A 172 1.94 3.73 -11.89
CA ASN A 172 3.37 3.97 -11.67
C ASN A 172 3.68 5.40 -11.18
N SER A 173 2.66 6.16 -10.76
CA SER A 173 2.85 7.55 -10.35
C SER A 173 2.97 7.67 -8.85
N ARG A 174 4.11 8.21 -8.40
CA ARG A 174 4.30 8.63 -7.01
C ARG A 174 3.22 9.64 -6.64
N GLY A 175 2.52 9.42 -5.52
CA GLY A 175 1.46 10.34 -5.07
C GLY A 175 0.04 9.88 -5.37
N HIS A 176 -0.15 8.90 -6.27
CA HIS A 176 -1.46 8.42 -6.66
C HIS A 176 -1.74 7.04 -6.06
N LYS A 177 -3.02 6.71 -5.88
CA LYS A 177 -3.45 5.41 -5.38
C LYS A 177 -3.10 4.33 -6.40
N ASN A 178 -2.34 3.32 -6.01
CA ASN A 178 -2.12 2.16 -6.86
C ASN A 178 -3.34 1.23 -6.78
N VAL A 179 -3.61 0.50 -7.86
CA VAL A 179 -4.62 -0.56 -7.84
C VAL A 179 -3.92 -1.90 -7.84
N GLU A 180 -4.06 -2.67 -6.76
CA GLU A 180 -3.51 -4.01 -6.65
C GLU A 180 -4.59 -5.06 -6.92
N LEU A 181 -4.46 -5.76 -8.04
CA LEU A 181 -5.33 -6.89 -8.40
C LEU A 181 -4.67 -8.19 -7.94
N LYS A 182 -5.23 -8.82 -6.92
CA LYS A 182 -4.75 -10.07 -6.34
C LYS A 182 -5.69 -11.21 -6.70
N PHE A 183 -5.15 -12.27 -7.28
CA PHE A 183 -5.90 -13.44 -7.73
C PHE A 183 -5.53 -14.61 -6.83
N VAL A 184 -6.47 -15.08 -6.02
CA VAL A 184 -6.20 -15.99 -4.91
C VAL A 184 -6.94 -17.31 -5.08
N ASP A 185 -6.18 -18.40 -5.09
CA ASP A 185 -6.71 -19.75 -4.94
C ASP A 185 -6.54 -20.25 -3.51
N THR A 186 -5.33 -20.18 -2.98
CA THR A 186 -5.03 -20.55 -1.60
C THR A 186 -3.99 -19.60 -1.03
N MET A 187 -4.23 -19.11 0.18
CA MET A 187 -3.34 -18.18 0.88
C MET A 187 -3.29 -18.53 2.35
N ARG A 188 -2.11 -18.92 2.80
CA ARG A 188 -1.87 -19.35 4.18
C ARG A 188 -1.89 -18.18 5.15
N ARG A 189 -1.42 -17.00 4.71
CA ARG A 189 -1.18 -15.82 5.58
C ARG A 189 -2.00 -14.63 5.07
N PRO A 190 -3.31 -14.59 5.34
CA PRO A 190 -4.19 -13.58 4.75
C PRO A 190 -4.12 -12.21 5.47
N PHE A 191 -3.53 -12.12 6.66
CA PHE A 191 -3.37 -10.86 7.42
C PHE A 191 -2.08 -10.87 8.27
N GLU A 192 -1.67 -9.68 8.75
CA GLU A 192 -0.55 -9.54 9.71
C GLU A 192 -1.06 -9.09 11.09
N PHE A 193 -1.95 -8.09 11.14
CA PHE A 193 -2.61 -7.61 12.35
C PHE A 193 -4.13 -7.58 12.17
N SER A 194 -4.88 -7.42 13.26
CA SER A 194 -6.35 -7.37 13.21
C SER A 194 -6.87 -6.19 12.39
N VAL A 195 -6.16 -5.07 12.40
CA VAL A 195 -6.59 -3.79 11.78
C VAL A 195 -6.52 -3.79 10.25
N ASP A 196 -5.82 -4.76 9.65
CA ASP A 196 -5.69 -4.99 8.21
C ASP A 196 -6.30 -6.32 7.76
N SER A 197 -7.15 -6.93 8.61
CA SER A 197 -7.73 -8.26 8.38
C SER A 197 -9.11 -8.25 7.72
N PHE A 198 -9.60 -7.08 7.31
CA PHE A 198 -10.96 -6.94 6.79
C PHE A 198 -11.01 -7.20 5.30
N GLN A 199 -11.98 -8.00 4.88
CA GLN A 199 -12.32 -8.24 3.49
C GLN A 199 -13.82 -8.00 3.29
N ILE A 200 -14.19 -7.12 2.36
CA ILE A 200 -15.59 -6.81 2.06
C ILE A 200 -15.97 -7.49 0.75
N VAL A 201 -16.98 -8.35 0.77
CA VAL A 201 -17.47 -9.08 -0.41
C VAL A 201 -18.23 -8.11 -1.31
N LEU A 202 -17.79 -7.95 -2.57
CA LEU A 202 -18.31 -6.96 -3.50
C LEU A 202 -19.45 -7.49 -4.37
N ASP A 203 -19.65 -8.81 -4.45
CA ASP A 203 -20.57 -9.46 -5.39
C ASP A 203 -22.00 -8.89 -5.36
N SER A 204 -22.57 -8.68 -4.17
CA SER A 204 -23.91 -8.08 -4.03
C SER A 204 -23.98 -6.64 -4.55
N LEU A 205 -22.91 -5.87 -4.37
CA LEU A 205 -22.84 -4.48 -4.82
C LEU A 205 -22.64 -4.40 -6.33
N LEU A 206 -21.77 -5.25 -6.89
CA LEU A 206 -21.54 -5.33 -8.33
C LEU A 206 -22.82 -5.78 -9.05
N LEU A 207 -23.52 -6.79 -8.53
CA LEU A 207 -24.81 -7.23 -9.07
C LEU A 207 -25.86 -6.12 -9.01
N PHE A 208 -25.86 -5.30 -7.96
CA PHE A 208 -26.75 -4.15 -7.85
C PHE A 208 -26.51 -3.15 -8.98
N TYR A 209 -25.25 -2.84 -9.31
CA TYR A 209 -24.91 -1.95 -10.43
C TYR A 209 -25.31 -2.51 -11.80
N GLU A 210 -25.29 -3.84 -11.96
CA GLU A 210 -25.69 -4.50 -13.21
C GLU A 210 -27.22 -4.52 -13.40
N CYS A 211 -27.97 -4.58 -12.29
CA CYS A 211 -29.41 -4.84 -12.31
C CYS A 211 -30.27 -3.60 -11.99
N SER A 212 -29.70 -2.53 -11.46
CA SER A 212 -30.46 -1.36 -11.01
C SER A 212 -29.94 -0.06 -11.61
N ASP A 213 -30.84 0.69 -12.24
CA ASP A 213 -30.58 2.06 -12.69
C ASP A 213 -30.78 3.10 -11.56
N LEU A 214 -31.26 2.67 -10.39
CA LEU A 214 -31.53 3.56 -9.26
C LEU A 214 -30.26 3.72 -8.39
N PRO A 215 -29.98 4.94 -7.89
CA PRO A 215 -28.87 5.15 -6.98
C PRO A 215 -29.13 4.47 -5.63
N ILE A 216 -28.04 4.14 -4.94
CA ILE A 216 -28.09 3.65 -3.57
C ILE A 216 -28.70 4.72 -2.65
N SER A 217 -29.66 4.31 -1.83
CA SER A 217 -30.31 5.16 -0.82
C SER A 217 -30.57 4.37 0.45
N GLU A 218 -30.88 5.06 1.56
CA GLU A 218 -31.08 4.42 2.87
C GLU A 218 -32.22 3.38 2.87
N ASN A 219 -33.21 3.55 2.00
CA ASN A 219 -34.32 2.61 1.85
C ASN A 219 -34.11 1.58 0.72
N PHE A 220 -33.03 1.71 -0.06
CA PHE A 220 -32.75 0.88 -1.22
C PHE A 220 -31.24 0.74 -1.44
N TYR A 221 -30.65 -0.27 -0.79
CA TYR A 221 -29.24 -0.62 -0.91
C TYR A 221 -29.03 -2.14 -0.80
N PRO A 222 -28.00 -2.70 -1.45
CA PRO A 222 -27.73 -4.13 -1.39
C PRO A 222 -27.20 -4.54 0.00
N THR A 223 -27.51 -5.77 0.42
CA THR A 223 -26.88 -6.35 1.61
C THR A 223 -25.44 -6.76 1.31
N VAL A 224 -24.48 -6.04 1.90
CA VAL A 224 -23.05 -6.29 1.76
C VAL A 224 -22.50 -6.91 3.04
N VAL A 225 -21.62 -7.90 2.90
CA VAL A 225 -21.03 -8.64 4.01
C VAL A 225 -19.52 -8.38 4.08
N GLY A 226 -19.05 -8.05 5.28
CA GLY A 226 -17.64 -8.00 5.63
C GLY A 226 -17.21 -9.26 6.37
N GLU A 227 -15.99 -9.71 6.11
CA GLU A 227 -15.32 -10.81 6.81
C GLU A 227 -14.04 -10.29 7.47
N SER A 228 -13.75 -10.76 8.69
CA SER A 228 -12.45 -10.59 9.33
C SER A 228 -11.68 -11.89 9.27
N VAL A 229 -10.58 -11.91 8.52
CA VAL A 229 -9.69 -13.09 8.47
C VAL A 229 -8.83 -13.25 9.73
N TYR A 230 -8.86 -12.26 10.64
CA TYR A 230 -8.29 -12.37 11.99
C TYR A 230 -9.11 -13.29 12.91
N GLY A 231 -10.40 -13.49 12.61
CA GLY A 231 -11.32 -14.30 13.38
C GLY A 231 -12.58 -13.54 13.73
N ASP A 232 -12.72 -13.03 14.96
CA ASP A 232 -13.93 -12.32 15.36
C ASP A 232 -13.99 -10.91 14.73
N PHE A 233 -15.08 -10.62 14.00
CA PHE A 233 -15.23 -9.36 13.28
C PHE A 233 -15.35 -8.16 14.22
N GLN A 234 -16.11 -8.30 15.30
CA GLN A 234 -16.37 -7.20 16.24
C GLN A 234 -15.12 -6.89 17.07
N GLU A 235 -14.34 -7.91 17.44
CA GLU A 235 -13.04 -7.72 18.08
C GLU A 235 -12.07 -6.95 17.17
N ALA A 236 -11.95 -7.36 15.91
CA ALA A 236 -11.09 -6.66 14.95
C ALA A 236 -11.56 -5.21 14.74
N LEU A 237 -12.87 -4.98 14.64
CA LEU A 237 -13.46 -3.64 14.49
C LEU A 237 -13.19 -2.77 15.71
N TYR A 238 -13.29 -3.34 16.92
CA TYR A 238 -12.90 -2.67 18.14
C TYR A 238 -11.42 -2.27 18.14
N HIS A 239 -10.53 -3.17 17.69
CA HIS A 239 -9.11 -2.84 17.55
C HIS A 239 -8.88 -1.70 16.56
N LEU A 240 -9.58 -1.67 15.43
CA LEU A 240 -9.50 -0.58 14.46
C LEU A 240 -9.93 0.75 15.08
N GLN A 241 -11.08 0.79 15.76
CA GLN A 241 -11.64 2.00 16.39
C GLN A 241 -10.78 2.52 17.55
N LYS A 242 -10.20 1.63 18.36
CA LYS A 242 -9.36 2.00 19.51
C LYS A 242 -7.87 2.12 19.18
N LYS A 243 -7.51 1.98 17.89
CA LYS A 243 -6.12 1.96 17.40
C LYS A 243 -5.25 0.97 18.18
N LEU A 244 -5.70 -0.28 18.26
CA LEU A 244 -5.02 -1.36 18.96
C LEU A 244 -4.29 -2.28 17.98
N ILE A 245 -3.08 -2.70 18.34
CA ILE A 245 -2.26 -3.65 17.60
C ILE A 245 -2.43 -5.02 18.23
N ALA A 246 -3.04 -5.94 17.50
CA ALA A 246 -3.23 -7.32 17.91
C ALA A 246 -2.98 -8.28 16.73
N THR A 247 -2.48 -9.46 17.04
CA THR A 247 -2.33 -10.58 16.11
C THR A 247 -2.57 -11.88 16.87
N ARG A 248 -3.14 -12.88 16.21
CA ARG A 248 -3.40 -14.21 16.79
C ARG A 248 -2.41 -15.28 16.30
N CYS A 249 -1.75 -15.02 15.17
CA CYS A 249 -0.81 -15.95 14.53
C CYS A 249 0.58 -15.30 14.42
N PRO A 250 1.26 -14.98 15.55
CA PRO A 250 2.57 -14.33 15.52
C PRO A 250 3.60 -15.11 14.68
N GLU A 251 3.52 -16.44 14.68
CA GLU A 251 4.37 -17.35 13.89
C GLU A 251 4.25 -17.14 12.37
N GLU A 252 3.14 -16.58 11.89
CA GLU A 252 2.91 -16.34 10.47
C GLU A 252 3.44 -14.98 9.99
N ILE A 253 3.79 -14.08 10.92
CA ILE A 253 4.39 -12.79 10.59
C ILE A 253 5.76 -13.00 9.95
N ARG A 254 5.99 -12.33 8.80
CA ARG A 254 7.28 -12.26 8.09
C ARG A 254 8.04 -10.97 8.47
N GLY A 255 9.25 -10.80 7.97
CA GLY A 255 10.11 -9.64 8.26
C GLY A 255 9.44 -8.29 7.96
N GLY A 256 8.54 -8.24 6.97
CA GLY A 256 7.74 -7.04 6.69
C GLY A 256 6.83 -6.60 7.85
N GLY A 257 6.43 -7.51 8.72
CA GLY A 257 5.58 -7.23 9.87
C GLY A 257 6.22 -6.27 10.89
N LEU A 258 7.56 -6.30 11.04
CA LEU A 258 8.27 -5.31 11.87
C LEU A 258 8.06 -3.89 11.32
N LEU A 259 8.18 -3.73 10.01
CA LEU A 259 8.04 -2.43 9.35
C LEU A 259 6.62 -1.90 9.50
N LYS A 260 5.62 -2.78 9.38
CA LYS A 260 4.20 -2.44 9.58
C LYS A 260 3.87 -2.16 11.04
N TYR A 261 4.44 -2.91 11.98
CA TYR A 261 4.31 -2.64 13.40
C TYR A 261 4.79 -1.23 13.75
N CYS A 262 6.01 -0.85 13.34
CA CYS A 262 6.52 0.50 13.54
C CYS A 262 5.68 1.57 12.84
N ASN A 263 5.05 1.23 11.72
CA ASN A 263 4.15 2.11 10.99
C ASN A 263 2.85 2.36 11.78
N LEU A 264 2.26 1.31 12.35
CA LEU A 264 1.11 1.45 13.27
C LEU A 264 1.48 2.30 14.49
N LEU A 265 2.66 2.09 15.09
CA LEU A 265 3.14 2.88 16.23
C LEU A 265 3.29 4.38 15.90
N VAL A 266 3.87 4.74 14.74
CA VAL A 266 4.02 6.16 14.37
C VAL A 266 2.67 6.83 14.13
N ARG A 267 1.64 6.06 13.75
CA ARG A 267 0.24 6.48 13.58
C ARG A 267 -0.58 6.43 14.90
N ASN A 268 0.10 6.34 16.03
CA ASN A 268 -0.45 6.32 17.39
C ASN A 268 -1.29 5.08 17.73
N TYR A 269 -1.10 3.96 17.03
CA TYR A 269 -1.63 2.69 17.49
C TYR A 269 -0.83 2.18 18.70
N ARG A 270 -1.49 1.40 19.56
CA ARG A 270 -0.89 0.85 20.78
C ARG A 270 -1.08 -0.67 20.84
N PRO A 271 -0.09 -1.41 21.37
CA PRO A 271 -0.29 -2.78 21.83
C PRO A 271 -1.64 -3.05 22.51
N ALA A 272 -2.40 -4.03 22.04
CA ALA A 272 -3.62 -4.47 22.74
C ALA A 272 -3.31 -5.23 24.04
N ARG A 273 -2.15 -5.91 24.09
CA ARG A 273 -1.72 -6.78 25.17
C ARG A 273 -0.34 -6.40 25.69
N SER A 274 -0.03 -6.78 26.93
CA SER A 274 1.23 -6.49 27.62
C SER A 274 2.41 -7.38 27.15
N ASP A 275 2.14 -8.49 26.47
CA ASP A 275 3.12 -9.45 25.95
C ASP A 275 3.79 -9.01 24.63
N MET A 276 3.52 -7.79 24.15
CA MET A 276 4.09 -7.29 22.88
C MET A 276 5.62 -7.28 22.83
N LYS A 277 6.32 -7.27 23.97
CA LYS A 277 7.79 -7.41 23.99
C LYS A 277 8.28 -8.76 23.47
N ALA A 278 7.48 -9.82 23.58
CA ALA A 278 7.78 -11.09 22.92
C ALA A 278 7.56 -11.00 21.41
N LEU A 279 6.48 -10.32 20.98
CA LEU A 279 6.18 -10.11 19.58
C LEU A 279 7.25 -9.26 18.87
N GLU A 280 7.71 -8.18 19.51
CA GLU A 280 8.80 -7.34 18.98
C GLU A 280 10.07 -8.18 18.75
N ARG A 281 10.44 -9.04 19.72
CA ARG A 281 11.59 -9.94 19.58
C ARG A 281 11.43 -10.89 18.40
N TYR A 282 10.23 -11.45 18.23
CA TYR A 282 9.91 -12.32 17.10
C TYR A 282 10.00 -11.57 15.76
N MET A 283 9.37 -10.40 15.65
CA MET A 283 9.38 -9.57 14.44
C MET A 283 10.80 -9.11 14.07
N CYS A 284 11.61 -8.73 15.06
CA CYS A 284 13.03 -8.43 14.85
C CYS A 284 13.75 -9.66 14.30
N SER A 285 13.68 -10.82 14.98
CA SER A 285 14.34 -12.04 14.50
C SER A 285 13.92 -12.41 13.07
N ARG A 286 12.62 -12.35 12.77
CA ARG A 286 12.08 -12.65 11.44
C ARG A 286 12.54 -11.65 10.38
N PHE A 287 12.71 -10.37 10.73
CA PHE A 287 13.26 -9.36 9.83
C PHE A 287 14.68 -9.72 9.38
N PHE A 288 15.55 -10.13 10.30
CA PHE A 288 16.91 -10.53 9.94
C PHE A 288 16.99 -11.86 9.19
N ILE A 289 16.08 -12.81 9.49
CA ILE A 289 16.00 -14.08 8.74
C ILE A 289 15.54 -13.83 7.29
N ASP A 290 14.54 -12.97 7.10
CA ASP A 290 13.98 -12.72 5.77
C ASP A 290 14.83 -11.72 4.96
N PHE A 291 15.62 -10.86 5.62
CA PHE A 291 16.54 -9.87 5.01
C PHE A 291 17.93 -9.94 5.66
N PRO A 292 18.72 -10.99 5.39
CA PRO A 292 20.02 -11.19 6.04
C PRO A 292 21.08 -10.18 5.57
N ASP A 293 21.00 -9.74 4.32
CA ASP A 293 21.97 -8.81 3.72
C ASP A 293 21.60 -7.34 3.96
N ILE A 294 22.61 -6.51 4.24
CA ILE A 294 22.42 -5.08 4.52
C ILE A 294 21.92 -4.30 3.29
N GLY A 295 22.31 -4.72 2.08
CA GLY A 295 21.80 -4.17 0.83
C GLY A 295 20.31 -4.46 0.65
N GLN A 296 19.87 -5.69 0.95
CA GLN A 296 18.45 -6.05 0.95
C GLN A 296 17.65 -5.25 1.99
N GLN A 297 18.18 -5.10 3.21
CA GLN A 297 17.54 -4.28 4.25
C GLN A 297 17.40 -2.82 3.79
N ARG A 298 18.45 -2.23 3.20
CA ARG A 298 18.42 -0.87 2.66
C ARG A 298 17.35 -0.72 1.57
N ALA A 299 17.35 -1.60 0.57
CA ALA A 299 16.38 -1.57 -0.51
C ALA A 299 14.94 -1.71 0.03
N LYS A 300 14.74 -2.60 1.00
CA LYS A 300 13.43 -2.82 1.62
C LYS A 300 12.95 -1.60 2.40
N LEU A 301 13.80 -0.98 3.22
CA LEU A 301 13.46 0.23 3.97
C LEU A 301 13.18 1.42 3.04
N GLN A 302 14.01 1.65 2.03
CA GLN A 302 13.79 2.73 1.06
C GLN A 302 12.49 2.55 0.28
N SER A 303 12.19 1.33 -0.17
CA SER A 303 10.91 1.00 -0.80
C SER A 303 9.74 1.21 0.15
N TYR A 304 9.86 0.79 1.42
CA TYR A 304 8.80 0.99 2.41
C TYR A 304 8.50 2.47 2.66
N LEU A 305 9.55 3.30 2.83
CA LEU A 305 9.41 4.75 3.01
C LEU A 305 8.75 5.42 1.80
N THR A 306 9.13 4.99 0.60
CA THR A 306 8.60 5.55 -0.65
C THR A 306 7.13 5.21 -0.86
N ASN A 307 6.70 4.00 -0.46
CA ASN A 307 5.34 3.51 -0.73
C ASN A 307 4.35 3.87 0.39
N HIS A 308 4.79 3.93 1.65
CA HIS A 308 3.88 4.13 2.78
C HIS A 308 3.77 5.56 3.29
N PHE A 309 4.76 6.41 2.98
CA PHE A 309 4.80 7.80 3.46
C PHE A 309 4.74 8.76 2.29
N VAL A 310 3.56 8.86 1.67
CA VAL A 310 3.33 9.62 0.44
C VAL A 310 2.48 10.86 0.75
N GLY A 311 2.93 12.03 0.29
CA GLY A 311 2.27 13.31 0.54
C GLY A 311 2.81 14.04 1.77
N ARG A 312 2.73 15.38 1.76
CA ARG A 312 3.47 16.25 2.70
C ARG A 312 3.27 15.91 4.19
N ALA A 313 2.05 15.56 4.60
CA ALA A 313 1.76 15.22 5.99
C ALA A 313 2.40 13.88 6.40
N GLU A 314 2.43 12.92 5.48
CA GLU A 314 3.02 11.59 5.68
C GLU A 314 4.55 11.63 5.60
N GLU A 315 5.12 12.45 4.71
CA GLU A 315 6.58 12.61 4.61
C GLU A 315 7.20 13.08 5.93
N ALA A 316 6.51 13.96 6.67
CA ALA A 316 6.93 14.41 8.00
C ALA A 316 6.99 13.29 9.05
N LEU A 317 6.32 12.15 8.82
CA LEU A 317 6.38 10.99 9.71
C LEU A 317 7.59 10.08 9.42
N ARG A 318 8.27 10.21 8.26
CA ARG A 318 9.39 9.32 7.87
C ARG A 318 10.51 9.33 8.90
N TYR A 319 10.92 10.52 9.36
CA TYR A 319 11.98 10.65 10.37
C TYR A 319 11.58 9.99 11.69
N ARG A 320 10.38 10.29 12.19
CA ARG A 320 9.86 9.71 13.45
C ARG A 320 9.69 8.19 13.34
N TYR A 321 9.26 7.68 12.19
CA TYR A 321 9.16 6.26 11.90
C TYR A 321 10.53 5.57 11.99
N LEU A 322 11.56 6.15 11.39
CA LEU A 322 12.93 5.58 11.43
C LEU A 322 13.49 5.57 12.86
N LEU A 323 13.24 6.61 13.66
CA LEU A 323 13.63 6.61 15.07
C LEU A 323 12.91 5.54 15.89
N LEU A 324 11.61 5.33 15.63
CA LEU A 324 10.84 4.24 16.26
C LEU A 324 11.38 2.87 15.85
N LEU A 325 11.65 2.66 14.56
CA LEU A 325 12.23 1.41 14.06
C LEU A 325 13.60 1.15 14.70
N ARG A 326 14.47 2.16 14.75
CA ARG A 326 15.78 2.07 15.41
C ARG A 326 15.63 1.64 16.86
N ARG A 327 14.73 2.29 17.61
CA ARG A 327 14.47 1.96 19.03
C ARG A 327 13.97 0.53 19.22
N VAL A 328 13.03 0.06 18.38
CA VAL A 328 12.51 -1.31 18.47
C VAL A 328 13.62 -2.32 18.16
N VAL A 329 14.40 -2.10 17.10
CA VAL A 329 15.54 -2.97 16.75
C VAL A 329 16.60 -2.98 17.86
N GLU A 330 16.91 -1.83 18.46
CA GLU A 330 17.88 -1.73 19.55
C GLU A 330 17.43 -2.47 20.82
N GLN A 331 16.16 -2.34 21.21
CA GLN A 331 15.63 -2.88 22.46
C GLN A 331 15.23 -4.36 22.38
N SER A 332 14.80 -4.82 21.19
CA SER A 332 14.14 -6.13 21.04
C SER A 332 14.96 -7.13 20.21
N THR A 333 16.19 -6.80 19.83
CA THR A 333 17.11 -7.76 19.21
C THR A 333 17.94 -8.49 20.26
N VAL A 334 17.73 -9.80 20.41
CA VAL A 334 18.36 -10.63 21.46
C VAL A 334 19.54 -11.48 20.95
N CYS A 335 19.33 -12.27 19.89
CA CYS A 335 20.24 -13.38 19.54
C CYS A 335 21.16 -13.12 18.33
N LEU A 336 21.19 -11.90 17.79
CA LEU A 336 22.05 -11.61 16.64
C LEU A 336 23.50 -11.42 17.06
N MET A 337 24.40 -11.70 16.12
CA MET A 337 25.77 -11.22 16.22
C MET A 337 25.72 -9.70 16.31
N GLY A 338 26.31 -9.12 17.36
CA GLY A 338 26.22 -7.67 17.61
C GLY A 338 26.68 -6.81 16.43
N HIS A 339 27.43 -7.37 15.48
CA HIS A 339 27.81 -6.73 14.22
C HIS A 339 26.61 -6.45 13.31
N GLU A 340 25.77 -7.44 13.03
CA GLU A 340 24.58 -7.28 12.16
C GLU A 340 23.63 -6.25 12.74
N ARG A 341 23.39 -6.32 14.05
CA ARG A 341 22.58 -5.32 14.77
C ARG A 341 23.14 -3.91 14.60
N ARG A 342 24.46 -3.72 14.78
CA ARG A 342 25.10 -2.40 14.61
C ARG A 342 25.00 -1.90 13.17
N GLN A 343 25.20 -2.76 12.18
CA GLN A 343 25.06 -2.39 10.77
C GLN A 343 23.65 -1.90 10.44
N THR A 344 22.61 -2.61 10.89
CA THR A 344 21.22 -2.21 10.67
C THR A 344 20.87 -0.92 11.41
N LEU A 345 21.33 -0.75 12.65
CA LEU A 345 21.12 0.50 13.40
C LEU A 345 21.78 1.69 12.71
N GLN A 346 23.03 1.54 12.24
CA GLN A 346 23.73 2.56 11.46
C GLN A 346 23.03 2.87 10.15
N LEU A 347 22.53 1.86 9.44
CA LEU A 347 21.73 2.05 8.22
C LEU A 347 20.48 2.89 8.51
N ILE A 348 19.74 2.59 9.57
CA ILE A 348 18.53 3.33 9.94
C ILE A 348 18.89 4.78 10.30
N GLU A 349 19.96 5.01 11.04
CA GLU A 349 20.47 6.36 11.36
C GLU A 349 20.86 7.14 10.11
N GLN A 350 21.57 6.53 9.16
CA GLN A 350 21.93 7.15 7.89
C GLN A 350 20.69 7.56 7.09
N LEU A 351 19.69 6.66 6.99
CA LEU A 351 18.43 6.97 6.32
C LEU A 351 17.68 8.12 7.01
N ALA A 352 17.68 8.15 8.35
CA ALA A 352 17.04 9.23 9.11
C ALA A 352 17.74 10.58 8.88
N GLY A 353 19.08 10.59 8.84
CA GLY A 353 19.86 11.79 8.51
C GLY A 353 19.61 12.32 7.10
N LEU A 354 19.44 11.42 6.12
CA LEU A 354 19.06 11.79 4.74
C LEU A 354 17.67 12.41 4.65
N VAL A 355 16.69 11.86 5.38
CA VAL A 355 15.33 12.43 5.43
C VAL A 355 15.35 13.82 6.06
N LEU A 356 16.07 13.99 7.17
CA LEU A 356 16.16 15.27 7.88
C LEU A 356 16.83 16.35 7.03
N SER A 357 17.93 16.02 6.34
CA SER A 357 18.61 16.99 5.47
C SER A 357 17.75 17.40 4.26
N GLN A 358 16.98 16.46 3.72
CA GLN A 358 16.03 16.74 2.65
C GLN A 358 14.91 17.69 3.13
N GLU A 359 14.35 17.46 4.32
CA GLU A 359 13.32 18.33 4.91
C GLU A 359 13.86 19.75 5.16
N GLN A 360 15.07 19.88 5.71
CA GLN A 360 15.71 21.18 5.96
C GLN A 360 15.98 21.94 4.65
N ALA A 361 16.45 21.25 3.61
CA ALA A 361 16.69 21.86 2.30
C ALA A 361 15.39 22.38 1.64
N LEU A 362 14.28 21.64 1.79
CA LEU A 362 12.97 22.07 1.31
C LEU A 362 12.44 23.28 2.07
N GLN A 363 12.61 23.32 3.39
CA GLN A 363 12.21 24.46 4.22
C GLN A 363 13.00 25.73 3.89
N GLY A 364 14.33 25.63 3.72
CA GLY A 364 15.17 26.76 3.33
C GLY A 364 14.84 27.32 1.94
N ARG A 365 14.48 26.45 0.98
CA ARG A 365 14.02 26.88 -0.36
C ARG A 365 12.68 27.63 -0.31
N MET A 366 11.75 27.23 0.54
CA MET A 366 10.47 27.95 0.67
C MET A 366 10.63 29.32 1.34
N GLN A 367 11.57 29.47 2.28
CA GLN A 367 11.87 30.78 2.89
C GLN A 367 12.54 31.74 1.90
N GLY A 368 13.36 31.23 0.97
CA GLY A 368 14.00 32.03 -0.08
C GLY A 368 13.06 32.55 -1.18
N LEU A 369 11.84 32.00 -1.32
CA LEU A 369 10.85 32.42 -2.33
C LEU A 369 9.84 33.46 -1.82
N GLN A 370 9.81 33.75 -0.50
CA GLN A 370 9.00 34.84 0.08
C GLN A 370 9.83 36.11 0.41
N GLY A 371 11.15 36.08 0.19
CA GLY A 371 11.99 37.27 0.26
C GLY A 371 12.13 37.91 -1.12
N GLY A 372 11.48 39.05 -1.35
CA GLY A 372 11.89 39.97 -2.42
C GLY A 372 13.37 40.39 -2.25
N PRO A 373 13.99 41.02 -3.25
CA PRO A 373 15.42 41.33 -3.21
C PRO A 373 15.69 42.38 -2.12
N GLN A 374 15.98 41.92 -0.90
CA GLN A 374 16.60 42.74 0.12
C GLN A 374 18.09 42.40 0.15
N ALA A 375 18.86 43.48 0.13
CA ALA A 375 20.30 43.52 0.05
C ALA A 375 20.97 42.52 1.00
N GLN A 376 21.98 41.84 0.47
CA GLN A 376 22.85 40.93 1.18
C GLN A 376 23.50 41.64 2.39
N GLY A 377 23.12 41.20 3.59
CA GLY A 377 23.97 41.23 4.77
C GLY A 377 24.14 39.78 5.26
N PRO A 378 25.35 39.29 5.53
CA PRO A 378 25.53 37.91 5.95
C PRO A 378 25.36 37.84 7.47
N THR A 379 24.45 37.00 7.97
CA THR A 379 24.63 36.22 9.21
C THR A 379 23.41 35.34 9.47
N ALA A 380 23.48 34.07 9.05
CA ALA A 380 22.61 33.03 9.59
C ALA A 380 23.23 32.54 10.91
N LEU A 381 22.64 32.91 12.05
CA LEU A 381 22.96 32.31 13.35
C LEU A 381 22.14 31.02 13.51
N VAL A 382 22.82 29.89 13.65
CA VAL A 382 22.18 28.59 13.95
C VAL A 382 22.09 28.42 15.46
N TYR A 383 20.88 28.23 15.99
CA TYR A 383 20.64 27.96 17.41
C TYR A 383 20.55 26.46 17.67
N THR A 384 21.36 25.94 18.60
CA THR A 384 21.15 24.61 19.19
C THR A 384 21.25 24.69 20.71
N GLN A 385 20.52 23.81 21.38
CA GLN A 385 20.05 23.93 22.76
C GLN A 385 21.13 23.83 23.87
N HIS A 386 22.43 23.83 23.54
CA HIS A 386 23.53 23.69 24.51
C HIS A 386 24.71 24.65 24.27
N GLY A 387 24.44 25.94 24.01
CA GLY A 387 25.30 27.03 24.51
C GLY A 387 26.72 27.22 23.96
N TYR A 388 27.09 26.66 22.80
CA TYR A 388 28.38 26.96 22.17
C TYR A 388 28.22 27.54 20.75
N PHE A 389 28.91 28.66 20.48
CA PHE A 389 28.91 29.35 19.18
C PHE A 389 30.02 28.78 18.28
N TYR A 390 29.68 28.41 17.04
CA TYR A 390 30.66 28.18 15.97
C TYR A 390 30.30 29.03 14.76
N ALA A 391 31.22 29.91 14.35
CA ALA A 391 31.17 30.62 13.08
C ALA A 391 32.13 29.93 12.08
N PRO A 392 31.69 29.59 10.85
CA PRO A 392 32.61 29.09 9.83
C PRO A 392 33.39 30.27 9.24
N VAL A 393 34.73 30.22 9.35
CA VAL A 393 35.62 31.17 8.68
C VAL A 393 35.81 30.70 7.23
N ILE A 394 35.38 31.50 6.25
CA ILE A 394 35.67 31.29 4.82
C ILE A 394 36.61 32.43 4.37
N PRO A 395 37.75 32.14 3.72
CA PRO A 395 38.64 33.17 3.21
C PRO A 395 38.06 33.84 1.96
N SER A 396 38.09 35.17 1.93
CA SER A 396 37.63 36.01 0.82
C SER A 396 38.67 36.04 -0.31
N TYR A 397 38.29 35.58 -1.51
CA TYR A 397 38.96 35.94 -2.76
C TYR A 397 38.05 36.89 -3.55
N THR A 398 38.55 38.10 -3.80
CA THR A 398 37.94 39.14 -4.64
C THR A 398 38.14 38.81 -6.12
N ALA A 399 37.08 38.89 -6.92
CA ALA A 399 37.19 38.92 -8.38
C ALA A 399 36.30 40.03 -8.95
N CYS A 400 36.95 40.95 -9.67
CA CYS A 400 36.37 42.09 -10.38
C CYS A 400 35.37 41.68 -11.46
N SER A 401 34.33 42.49 -11.60
CA SER A 401 33.33 42.49 -12.65
C SER A 401 33.85 43.13 -13.94
N CYS A 402 33.71 42.46 -15.08
CA CYS A 402 33.51 43.12 -16.37
C CYS A 402 32.51 42.32 -17.22
N SER A 403 31.53 43.04 -17.73
CA SER A 403 30.39 42.62 -18.51
C SER A 403 30.57 42.96 -19.99
N CYS A 404 30.22 42.04 -20.89
CA CYS A 404 29.73 42.40 -22.22
C CYS A 404 29.02 41.23 -22.92
N ASN A 405 28.05 41.62 -23.75
CA ASN A 405 26.97 40.87 -24.36
C ASN A 405 27.39 39.86 -25.45
N ALA A 406 26.47 38.91 -25.66
CA ALA A 406 26.32 37.90 -26.72
C ALA A 406 26.42 38.45 -28.17
N PRO A 407 26.27 37.66 -29.28
CA PRO A 407 25.79 36.26 -29.37
C PRO A 407 26.44 35.35 -30.46
N ALA A 408 25.87 34.15 -30.55
CA ALA A 408 25.77 33.27 -31.73
C ALA A 408 26.91 32.28 -32.07
N GLY A 409 26.55 30.99 -31.94
CA GLY A 409 26.66 30.05 -33.05
C GLY A 409 27.99 29.30 -33.23
N TRP A 410 27.91 27.97 -33.04
CA TRP A 410 28.36 26.89 -33.94
C TRP A 410 29.06 25.72 -33.24
N MET A 411 28.79 24.55 -33.83
CA MET A 411 29.25 23.20 -33.51
C MET A 411 30.78 23.05 -33.41
N ALA A 412 31.22 22.09 -32.58
CA ALA A 412 32.15 20.98 -32.91
C ALA A 412 32.58 20.31 -31.60
N ALA A 413 32.19 19.06 -31.35
CA ALA A 413 32.91 17.83 -31.71
C ALA A 413 33.99 17.45 -30.68
N CYS A 414 33.73 16.34 -30.01
CA CYS A 414 34.64 15.59 -29.17
C CYS A 414 35.77 14.99 -30.01
N SER A 415 36.99 14.94 -29.45
CA SER A 415 37.89 13.78 -29.59
C SER A 415 39.15 13.98 -28.75
N SER A 416 39.25 13.25 -27.64
CA SER A 416 40.21 12.16 -27.39
C SER A 416 40.12 11.73 -25.94
#